data_AF-A0A960XPA1-F1
#
_entry.id   AF-A0A960XPA1-F1
#
_cell.length_a   1.000
_cell.length_b   1.000
_cell.length_c   1.000
_cell.angle_alpha   90.00
_cell.angle_beta   90.00
_cell.angle_gamma   90.00
#
_symmetry.space_group_name_H-M   'P 1'
#
loop_
_entity.id
_entity.type
_entity.pdbx_description
1 polymer ?
#
loop_
_entity_poly.entity_id
_entity_poly.type
_entity_poly.pdbx_seq_one_letter_code
_entity_poly.pdbx_strand_id
1 'polypeptide(L)'
;MKTLRFRFLAAIGSAAMLTQPSAAEEHVPLVDLYARSVEQLNEIGPDAARAFDAGTKAPSKPDKTQLSGNGAGETAKLVAGEIRKNVPGLAKLLK
;
A
#
# COMPACT_ATOMS: atom_id res chain seq x y z
N MET A 1 16.01 -9.33 -19.75
CA MET A 1 14.99 -8.88 -18.77
C MET A 1 14.74 -7.39 -19.00
N LYS A 2 13.54 -7.00 -19.43
CA LYS A 2 13.19 -5.59 -19.71
C LYS A 2 12.39 -5.06 -18.53
N THR A 3 12.95 -4.06 -17.84
CA THR A 3 12.40 -3.41 -16.66
C THR A 3 11.11 -2.68 -17.04
N LEU A 4 9.96 -3.20 -16.64
CA LEU A 4 8.68 -2.50 -16.78
C LEU A 4 8.60 -1.46 -15.64
N ARG A 5 9.06 -0.24 -15.93
CA ARG A 5 8.90 0.91 -15.03
C ARG A 5 7.43 1.32 -15.04
N PHE A 6 6.67 0.81 -14.09
CA PHE A 6 5.31 1.25 -13.80
C PHE A 6 5.35 2.73 -13.40
N ARG A 7 4.96 3.61 -14.32
CA ARG A 7 4.86 5.07 -14.11
C ARG A 7 3.77 5.48 -13.12
N PHE A 8 3.10 4.52 -12.48
CA PHE A 8 2.11 4.75 -11.44
C PHE A 8 2.74 5.03 -10.05
N LEU A 9 4.05 4.79 -9.92
CA LEU A 9 4.76 4.74 -8.63
C LEU A 9 5.37 6.08 -8.17
N ALA A 10 5.41 7.09 -9.04
CA ALA A 10 6.17 8.33 -8.79
C ALA A 10 5.49 9.32 -7.81
N ALA A 11 4.15 9.29 -7.69
CA ALA A 11 3.42 10.23 -6.84
C ALA A 11 3.39 9.78 -5.35
N ILE A 12 3.22 8.47 -5.09
CA ILE A 12 3.21 7.93 -3.73
C ILE A 12 4.64 7.84 -3.17
N GLY A 13 5.64 7.48 -3.98
CA GLY A 13 7.04 7.46 -3.56
C GLY A 13 7.55 8.85 -3.12
N SER A 14 7.12 9.92 -3.81
CA SER A 14 7.47 11.30 -3.42
C SER A 14 6.84 11.72 -2.09
N ALA A 15 5.59 11.33 -1.82
CA ALA A 15 4.93 11.59 -0.54
C ALA A 15 5.55 10.77 0.61
N ALA A 16 5.89 9.50 0.37
CA ALA A 16 6.55 8.64 1.36
C ALA A 16 7.90 9.24 1.82
N MET A 17 8.68 9.82 0.90
CA MET A 17 9.95 10.47 1.23
C MET A 17 9.77 11.75 2.06
N LEU A 18 8.64 12.47 1.90
CA LEU A 18 8.33 13.66 2.70
C LEU A 18 7.81 13.33 4.11
N THR A 19 7.23 12.15 4.32
CA THR A 19 6.72 11.73 5.64
C THR A 19 7.82 11.28 6.62
N GLN A 20 8.97 10.84 6.11
CA GLN A 20 10.11 10.42 6.94
C GLN A 20 10.64 11.51 7.88
N PRO A 21 11.00 12.72 7.38
CA PRO A 21 11.47 13.79 8.25
C PRO A 21 10.38 14.27 9.23
N SER A 22 9.13 14.40 8.80
CA SER A 22 8.02 14.82 9.66
C SER A 22 7.79 13.86 10.84
N ALA A 23 7.84 12.54 10.62
CA ALA A 23 7.67 11.57 11.70
C ALA A 23 8.83 11.62 12.72
N ALA A 24 10.05 11.87 12.24
CA ALA A 24 11.22 12.04 13.09
C ALA A 24 11.14 13.34 13.93
N GLU A 25 10.70 14.43 13.31
CA GLU A 25 10.50 15.73 13.98
C GLU A 25 9.38 15.68 15.04
N GLU A 26 8.30 14.96 14.76
CA GLU A 26 7.16 14.81 15.68
C GLU A 26 7.33 13.67 16.69
N HIS A 27 8.44 12.92 16.62
CA HIS A 27 8.70 11.75 17.47
C HIS A 27 7.58 10.69 17.44
N VAL A 28 6.97 10.50 16.27
CA VAL A 28 5.89 9.51 16.07
C VAL A 28 6.37 8.29 15.28
N PRO A 29 5.83 7.09 15.54
CA PRO A 29 6.14 5.92 14.73
C PRO A 29 5.72 6.11 13.27
N LEU A 30 6.62 5.81 12.33
CA LEU A 30 6.32 5.82 10.91
C LEU A 30 6.12 4.40 10.39
N VAL A 31 4.99 4.19 9.70
CA VAL A 31 4.76 2.98 8.91
C VAL A 31 4.82 3.35 7.44
N ASP A 32 5.86 2.87 6.75
CA ASP A 32 6.02 3.09 5.30
C ASP A 32 5.10 2.13 4.51
N LEU A 33 3.82 2.51 4.40
CA LEU A 33 2.83 1.73 3.67
C LEU A 33 3.17 1.57 2.19
N TYR A 34 3.94 2.49 1.62
CA TYR A 34 4.37 2.39 0.23
C TYR A 34 5.33 1.20 0.06
N ALA A 35 6.41 1.14 0.84
CA ALA A 35 7.36 0.02 0.78
C ALA A 35 6.67 -1.32 1.05
N ARG A 36 5.82 -1.37 2.09
CA ARG A 36 5.08 -2.59 2.44
C ARG A 36 4.10 -3.03 1.36
N SER A 37 3.41 -2.08 0.70
CA SER A 37 2.50 -2.41 -0.41
C SER A 37 3.25 -2.91 -1.66
N VAL A 38 4.42 -2.34 -1.96
CA VAL A 38 5.27 -2.81 -3.06
C VAL A 38 5.75 -4.24 -2.80
N GLU A 39 6.20 -4.54 -1.57
CA GLU A 39 6.56 -5.91 -1.19
C GLU A 39 5.40 -6.88 -1.38
N GLN A 40 4.21 -6.55 -0.83
CA GLN A 40 3.01 -7.39 -0.96
C GLN A 40 2.65 -7.68 -2.43
N LEU A 41 2.61 -6.64 -3.27
CA LEU A 41 2.24 -6.79 -4.68
C LEU A 41 3.31 -7.56 -5.48
N ASN A 42 4.58 -7.42 -5.12
CA ASN A 42 5.66 -8.20 -5.74
C ASN A 42 5.59 -9.68 -5.35
N GLU A 43 5.24 -10.00 -4.10
CA GLU A 43 5.10 -11.38 -3.61
C GLU A 43 3.97 -12.14 -4.32
N ILE A 44 2.81 -11.50 -4.51
CA ILE A 44 1.66 -12.14 -5.15
C ILE A 44 1.75 -12.13 -6.69
N GLY A 45 2.57 -11.24 -7.24
CA GLY A 45 2.77 -11.11 -8.68
C GLY A 45 1.65 -10.36 -9.42
N PRO A 46 1.88 -10.02 -10.70
CA PRO A 46 1.04 -9.09 -11.44
C PRO A 46 -0.37 -9.61 -11.71
N ASP A 47 -0.55 -10.93 -11.89
CA ASP A 47 -1.86 -11.50 -12.21
C ASP A 47 -2.79 -11.50 -11.00
N ALA A 48 -2.27 -11.88 -9.81
CA ALA A 48 -3.02 -11.82 -8.56
C ALA A 48 -3.27 -10.37 -8.12
N ALA A 49 -2.31 -9.47 -8.36
CA ALA A 49 -2.45 -8.05 -8.05
C ALA A 49 -3.65 -7.39 -8.76
N ARG A 50 -4.11 -7.92 -9.91
CA ARG A 50 -5.32 -7.41 -10.59
C ARG A 50 -6.59 -7.53 -9.75
N ALA A 51 -6.61 -8.41 -8.75
CA ALA A 51 -7.74 -8.50 -7.82
C ALA A 51 -7.85 -7.28 -6.87
N PHE A 52 -6.79 -6.46 -6.79
CA PHE A 52 -6.77 -5.23 -6.00
C PHE A 52 -7.37 -4.05 -6.76
N ASP A 53 -7.35 -4.07 -8.10
CA ASP A 53 -7.88 -3.00 -8.94
C ASP A 53 -9.41 -2.92 -8.85
N ALA A 54 -9.97 -1.72 -8.69
CA ALA A 54 -11.40 -1.53 -8.74
C ALA A 54 -11.98 -1.87 -10.12
N GLY A 55 -13.18 -2.46 -10.12
CA GLY A 55 -13.93 -2.69 -11.35
C GLY A 55 -14.31 -1.36 -12.02
N THR A 56 -14.21 -1.28 -13.34
CA THR A 56 -14.64 -0.09 -14.09
C THR A 56 -15.75 -0.43 -15.06
N LYS A 57 -16.54 0.59 -15.41
CA LYS A 57 -17.59 0.46 -16.43
C LYS A 57 -17.02 0.22 -17.84
N ALA A 58 -15.73 0.46 -18.05
CA ALA A 58 -15.04 0.32 -19.33
C ALA A 58 -13.95 -0.77 -19.21
N PRO A 59 -14.22 -2.03 -19.61
CA PRO A 59 -13.28 -3.15 -19.40
C PRO A 59 -11.91 -2.96 -20.08
N SER A 60 -11.79 -2.04 -21.04
CA SER A 60 -10.53 -1.65 -21.69
C SER A 60 -9.65 -0.70 -20.86
N LYS A 61 -10.17 -0.17 -19.74
CA LYS A 61 -9.48 0.76 -18.84
C LYS A 61 -9.76 0.40 -17.38
N PRO A 62 -9.02 -0.57 -16.81
CA PRO A 62 -9.10 -0.87 -15.38
C PRO A 62 -8.62 0.33 -14.54
N ASP A 63 -9.27 0.58 -13.41
CA ASP A 63 -8.88 1.62 -12.46
C ASP A 63 -7.83 1.05 -11.53
N LYS A 64 -6.60 1.54 -11.70
CA LYS A 64 -5.42 1.11 -10.94
C LYS A 64 -5.15 2.00 -9.72
N THR A 65 -6.05 2.94 -9.44
CA THR A 65 -5.92 3.92 -8.35
C THR A 65 -6.79 3.54 -7.18
N GLN A 66 -8.04 3.16 -7.44
CA GLN A 66 -8.98 2.75 -6.42
C GLN A 66 -8.85 1.25 -6.15
N LEU A 67 -8.91 0.89 -4.86
CA LEU A 67 -8.93 -0.50 -4.46
C LEU A 67 -10.34 -1.09 -4.65
N SER A 68 -10.39 -2.34 -5.12
CA SER A 68 -11.58 -3.17 -5.01
C SER A 68 -11.91 -3.46 -3.54
N GLY A 69 -13.10 -4.01 -3.26
CA GLY A 69 -13.42 -4.45 -1.89
C GLY A 69 -12.43 -5.47 -1.34
N ASN A 70 -11.93 -6.37 -2.20
CA ASN A 70 -10.89 -7.33 -1.84
C ASN A 70 -9.53 -6.63 -1.60
N GLY A 71 -9.13 -5.74 -2.51
CA GLY A 71 -7.91 -4.96 -2.37
C GLY A 71 -7.88 -4.14 -1.09
N ALA A 72 -8.99 -3.48 -0.75
CA ALA A 72 -9.15 -2.74 0.49
C ALA A 72 -9.02 -3.65 1.73
N GLY A 73 -9.61 -4.85 1.68
CA GLY A 73 -9.49 -5.84 2.75
C GLY A 73 -8.05 -6.32 2.98
N GLU A 74 -7.33 -6.64 1.91
CA GLU A 74 -5.93 -7.08 2.00
C GLU A 74 -4.98 -5.95 2.42
N THR A 75 -5.19 -4.72 1.93
CA THR A 75 -4.44 -3.55 2.39
C THR A 75 -4.74 -3.24 3.86
N ALA A 76 -5.99 -3.39 4.33
CA ALA A 76 -6.33 -3.20 5.74
C ALA A 76 -5.63 -4.22 6.65
N LYS A 77 -5.52 -5.49 6.22
CA LYS A 77 -4.75 -6.52 6.95
C LYS A 77 -3.28 -6.14 7.05
N LEU A 78 -2.67 -5.65 5.95
CA LEU A 78 -1.30 -5.18 5.93
C LEU A 78 -1.09 -4.03 6.92
N VAL A 79 -1.93 -2.99 6.86
CA VAL A 79 -1.87 -1.85 7.78
C VAL A 79 -2.00 -2.31 9.25
N ALA A 80 -2.98 -3.16 9.54
CA ALA A 80 -3.19 -3.66 10.89
C ALA A 80 -2.00 -4.52 11.38
N GLY A 81 -1.37 -5.29 10.49
CA GLY A 81 -0.14 -6.04 10.78
C GLY A 81 1.02 -5.11 11.15
N GLU A 82 1.21 -4.03 10.39
CA GLU A 82 2.27 -3.06 10.67
C GLU A 82 2.02 -2.25 11.94
N ILE A 83 0.77 -1.88 12.24
CA ILE A 83 0.43 -1.22 13.52
C ILE A 83 0.75 -2.15 14.70
N ARG A 84 0.41 -3.45 14.62
CA ARG A 84 0.72 -4.41 15.69
C ARG A 84 2.22 -4.53 15.96
N LYS A 85 3.05 -4.46 14.92
CA LYS A 85 4.52 -4.54 15.03
C LYS A 85 5.14 -3.26 15.57
N ASN A 86 4.74 -2.12 15.00
CA ASN A 86 5.41 -0.83 15.24
C ASN A 86 4.78 -0.04 16.40
N VAL A 87 3.52 -0.30 16.73
CA VAL A 87 2.79 0.38 17.81
C VAL A 87 1.97 -0.63 18.64
N PRO A 88 2.61 -1.52 19.42
CA PRO A 88 1.91 -2.58 20.16
C PRO A 88 0.81 -2.09 21.11
N GLY A 89 0.93 -0.87 21.63
CA GLY A 89 -0.09 -0.23 22.47
C GLY A 89 -1.45 -0.04 21.76
N LEU A 90 -1.45 0.12 20.44
CA LEU A 90 -2.66 0.26 19.62
C LEU A 90 -3.25 -1.09 19.19
N ALA A 91 -2.54 -2.20 19.39
CA ALA A 91 -2.98 -3.52 18.94
C ALA A 91 -4.36 -3.93 19.52
N LYS A 92 -4.68 -3.46 20.74
CA LYS A 92 -5.95 -3.72 21.42
C LYS A 92 -7.15 -3.02 20.79
N LEU A 93 -6.92 -2.00 19.95
CA LEU A 93 -7.97 -1.23 19.27
C LEU A 93 -8.27 -1.79 17.88
N LEU A 94 -7.43 -2.70 17.37
CA LEU A 94 -7.62 -3.35 16.08
C LEU A 94 -8.57 -4.53 16.27
N LYS A 95 -9.70 -4.50 15.55
CA LYS A 95 -10.67 -5.58 15.49
C LYS A 95 -10.13 -6.80 14.74
#